data_AF-A0A1H2H973-F1
#
_entry.id   AF-A0A1H2H973-F1
#
_cell.length_a   1.000
_cell.length_b   1.000
_cell.length_c   1.000
_cell.angle_alpha   90.00
_cell.angle_beta   90.00
_cell.angle_gamma   90.00
#
_symmetry.space_group_name_H-M   'P 1'
#
loop_
_entity.id
_entity.type
_entity.pdbx_description
1 polymer ?
#
loop_
_entity_poly.entity_id
_entity_poly.type
_entity_poly.pdbx_seq_one_letter_code
_entity_poly.pdbx_strand_id
1 'polypeptide(L)'
;MESHFHDITRALRRRWPGGKATPCVVADPFETLTVQLRLSRVVGEIHRLECDQGRWARAHHLAAATRAYDDLLLDAARLTGMPVPDAAPAIRRVMIESALRHDGWSW
;
A
#
# COMPACT_ATOMS: atom_id res chain seq x y z
N MET A 1 -11.05 -16.50 19.59
CA MET A 1 -9.74 -15.79 19.55
C MET A 1 -8.85 -16.67 18.69
N GLU A 2 -8.10 -16.12 17.73
CA GLU A 2 -7.58 -16.79 16.48
C GLU A 2 -8.62 -16.70 15.34
N SER A 3 -8.34 -16.14 14.15
CA SER A 3 -7.32 -16.60 13.20
C SER A 3 -7.01 -15.58 12.07
N HIS A 4 -6.79 -14.29 12.37
CA HIS A 4 -6.41 -13.28 11.37
C HIS A 4 -5.12 -13.66 10.62
N PHE A 5 -4.20 -14.36 11.30
CA PHE A 5 -2.96 -14.88 10.73
C PHE A 5 -3.20 -16.03 9.72
N HIS A 6 -4.27 -16.80 9.91
CA HIS A 6 -4.63 -17.89 9.01
C HIS A 6 -5.28 -17.37 7.72
N ASP A 7 -6.02 -16.26 7.80
CA ASP A 7 -6.52 -15.52 6.64
C ASP A 7 -5.37 -14.92 5.84
N ILE A 8 -4.36 -14.36 6.52
CA ILE A 8 -3.13 -13.87 5.88
C ILE A 8 -2.41 -15.01 5.14
N THR A 9 -2.17 -16.15 5.80
CA THR A 9 -1.47 -17.29 5.16
C THR A 9 -2.30 -17.97 4.06
N ARG A 10 -3.63 -17.91 4.11
CA ARG A 10 -4.51 -18.40 3.04
C ARG A 10 -4.55 -17.44 1.86
N ALA A 11 -4.57 -16.13 2.10
CA ALA A 11 -4.47 -15.11 1.05
C ALA A 11 -3.11 -15.14 0.34
N LEU A 12 -2.01 -15.33 1.10
CA LEU A 12 -0.67 -15.53 0.55
C LEU A 12 -0.55 -16.83 -0.28
N ARG A 13 -1.27 -17.90 0.08
CA ARG A 13 -1.25 -19.17 -0.68
C ARG A 13 -2.02 -19.15 -1.99
N ARG A 14 -3.02 -18.26 -2.14
CA ARG A 14 -3.71 -18.03 -3.42
C ARG A 14 -2.98 -17.03 -4.32
N ARG A 15 -1.86 -16.49 -3.84
CA ARG A 15 -1.16 -15.37 -4.43
C ARG A 15 -0.15 -15.85 -5.48
N TRP A 16 -0.37 -15.35 -6.68
CA TRP A 16 0.58 -15.22 -7.78
C TRP A 16 0.80 -16.46 -8.66
N PRO A 17 0.01 -16.63 -9.73
CA PRO A 17 0.54 -17.28 -10.91
C PRO A 17 1.63 -16.35 -11.46
N GLY A 18 2.89 -16.61 -11.10
CA GLY A 18 3.99 -16.16 -11.94
C GLY A 18 3.79 -16.72 -13.34
N GLY A 19 3.66 -15.87 -14.35
CA GLY A 19 3.65 -16.32 -15.74
C GLY A 19 2.56 -15.74 -16.64
N LYS A 20 2.65 -14.44 -16.90
CA LYS A 20 2.90 -13.94 -18.25
C LYS A 20 3.46 -12.55 -18.10
N ALA A 21 4.69 -12.35 -18.56
CA ALA A 21 5.25 -11.03 -18.73
C ALA A 21 4.41 -10.32 -19.80
N THR A 22 3.34 -9.65 -19.37
CA THR A 22 2.78 -8.53 -20.12
C THR A 22 3.95 -7.60 -20.40
N PRO A 23 4.10 -7.06 -21.63
CA PRO A 23 5.21 -6.18 -21.97
C PRO A 23 5.42 -5.18 -20.85
N CYS A 24 6.65 -5.07 -20.36
CA CYS A 24 7.04 -4.09 -19.35
C CYS A 24 6.70 -2.72 -19.93
N VAL A 25 5.51 -2.21 -19.61
CA VAL A 25 5.23 -0.79 -19.73
C VAL A 25 6.14 -0.21 -18.67
N VAL A 26 7.31 0.27 -19.10
CA VAL A 26 8.20 1.02 -18.23
C VAL A 26 7.38 2.24 -17.82
N ALA A 27 6.85 2.21 -16.59
CA ALA A 27 6.12 3.33 -16.03
C ALA A 27 7.02 4.57 -16.10
N ASP A 28 6.43 5.73 -16.36
CA ASP A 28 7.18 6.97 -16.39
C ASP A 28 7.92 7.12 -15.04
N PRO A 29 9.27 7.27 -15.05
CA PRO A 29 10.04 7.42 -13.83
C PRO A 29 9.60 8.65 -13.01
N PHE A 30 9.10 9.70 -13.64
CA PHE A 30 8.60 10.88 -12.92
C PHE A 30 7.23 10.64 -12.27
N GLU A 31 6.37 9.84 -12.89
CA GLU A 31 5.11 9.43 -12.30
C GLU A 31 5.35 8.51 -11.09
N THR A 32 6.28 7.56 -11.23
CA THR A 32 6.76 6.69 -10.15
C THR A 32 7.29 7.52 -8.97
N LEU A 33 8.21 8.45 -9.24
CA LEU A 33 8.76 9.34 -8.21
C LEU A 33 7.67 10.20 -7.55
N THR A 34 6.69 10.68 -8.32
CA THR A 34 5.57 11.48 -7.79
C THR A 34 4.74 10.67 -6.79
N VAL A 35 4.46 9.40 -7.08
CA VAL A 35 3.73 8.51 -6.15
C VAL A 35 4.56 8.23 -4.91
N GLN A 36 5.87 7.95 -5.04
CA GLN A 36 6.77 7.74 -3.90
C GLN A 36 6.81 8.97 -2.98
N LEU A 37 6.96 10.17 -3.52
CA LEU A 37 6.97 11.41 -2.73
C LEU A 37 5.64 11.64 -1.99
N ARG A 38 4.51 11.31 -2.64
CA ARG A 38 3.18 11.41 -2.00
C ARG A 38 3.03 10.38 -0.88
N LEU A 39 3.50 9.15 -1.09
CA LEU A 39 3.52 8.12 -0.05
C LEU A 39 4.35 8.56 1.16
N SER A 40 5.57 9.06 0.96
CA SER A 40 6.42 9.58 2.04
C SER A 40 5.72 10.67 2.84
N ARG A 41 5.07 11.61 2.15
CA ARG A 41 4.33 12.71 2.79
C ARG A 41 3.17 12.19 3.65
N VAL A 42 2.37 11.26 3.13
CA VAL A 42 1.22 10.71 3.87
C VAL A 42 1.68 9.85 5.05
N VAL A 43 2.76 9.09 4.91
CA VAL A 43 3.37 8.35 6.03
C VAL A 43 3.80 9.32 7.12
N GLY A 44 4.47 10.42 6.78
CA GLY A 44 4.84 11.46 7.74
C GLY A 44 3.62 12.08 8.44
N GLU A 45 2.53 12.30 7.70
CA GLU A 45 1.27 12.81 8.27
C GLU A 45 0.64 11.82 9.25
N ILE A 46 0.60 10.53 8.91
CA ILE A 46 0.09 9.46 9.79
C ILE A 46 0.91 9.43 11.09
N HIS A 47 2.24 9.40 11.00
CA HIS A 47 3.11 9.40 12.19
C HIS A 47 2.87 10.65 13.05
N ARG A 48 2.75 11.83 12.43
CA ARG A 48 2.43 13.07 13.14
C ARG A 48 1.10 12.99 13.89
N LEU A 49 0.05 12.50 13.23
CA LEU A 49 -1.26 12.32 13.83
C LEU A 49 -1.27 11.26 14.92
N GLU A 50 -0.44 10.21 14.80
CA GLU A 50 -0.30 9.18 15.83
C GLU A 50 0.37 9.73 17.09
N CYS A 51 1.39 10.59 16.97
CA CYS A 51 2.08 11.20 18.10
C CYS A 51 1.32 12.36 18.78
N ASP A 52 0.53 13.14 18.03
CA ASP A 52 -0.16 14.33 18.54
C ASP A 52 -1.53 13.98 19.16
N GLN A 53 -1.55 13.76 20.48
CA GLN A 53 -2.77 13.42 21.22
C GLN A 53 -3.73 14.60 21.46
N GLY A 54 -3.27 15.85 21.26
CA GLY A 54 -4.04 17.06 21.57
C GLY A 54 -4.94 17.55 20.43
N ARG A 55 -4.86 16.94 19.25
CA ARG A 55 -5.56 17.41 18.06
C ARG A 55 -7.05 17.06 18.07
N TRP A 56 -7.89 18.07 17.87
CA TRP A 56 -9.31 17.86 17.65
C TRP A 56 -9.57 17.00 16.41
N ALA A 57 -10.58 16.13 16.46
CA ALA A 57 -10.93 15.19 15.38
C ALA A 57 -9.76 14.32 14.85
N ARG A 58 -8.74 14.06 15.68
CA ARG A 58 -7.59 13.20 15.33
C ARG A 58 -7.99 11.89 14.68
N ALA A 59 -8.99 11.19 15.22
CA ALA A 59 -9.45 9.92 14.66
C ALA A 59 -9.96 10.05 13.22
N HIS A 60 -10.67 11.14 12.91
CA HIS A 60 -11.13 11.42 11.55
C HIS A 60 -9.96 11.73 10.61
N HIS A 61 -9.02 12.58 11.05
CA HIS A 61 -7.82 12.89 10.26
C HIS A 61 -6.96 11.66 10.00
N LEU A 62 -6.79 10.80 11.02
CA LEU A 62 -6.04 9.55 10.88
C LEU A 62 -6.73 8.60 9.90
N ALA A 63 -8.07 8.48 9.96
CA ALA A 63 -8.82 7.68 9.00
C ALA A 63 -8.69 8.22 7.56
N ALA A 64 -8.75 9.54 7.38
CA ALA A 64 -8.58 10.18 6.08
C ALA A 64 -7.15 9.97 5.51
N ALA A 65 -6.12 10.19 6.33
CA ALA A 65 -4.73 9.97 5.94
C ALA A 65 -4.47 8.49 5.61
N THR A 66 -5.02 7.58 6.41
CA THR A 66 -4.93 6.13 6.18
C THR A 66 -5.58 5.72 4.87
N ARG A 67 -6.73 6.32 4.52
CA ARG A 67 -7.38 6.05 3.23
C ARG A 67 -6.57 6.59 2.06
N ALA A 68 -6.04 7.81 2.17
CA ALA A 68 -5.17 8.38 1.15
C ALA A 68 -3.91 7.53 0.93
N TYR A 69 -3.37 6.94 2.00
CA TYR A 69 -2.27 5.99 1.92
C TYR A 69 -2.63 4.73 1.14
N ASP A 70 -3.79 4.12 1.45
CA ASP A 70 -4.28 2.95 0.72
C ASP A 70 -4.51 3.25 -0.77
N ASP A 71 -5.07 4.41 -1.11
CA ASP A 71 -5.28 4.83 -2.50
C ASP A 71 -3.94 5.00 -3.25
N LEU A 72 -2.93 5.59 -2.61
CA LEU A 72 -1.59 5.73 -3.19
C LEU A 72 -0.88 4.38 -3.39
N LEU A 73 -1.11 3.40 -2.51
CA LEU A 73 -0.60 2.04 -2.73
C LEU A 73 -1.26 1.38 -3.95
N LEU A 74 -2.53 1.66 -4.21
CA LEU A 74 -3.20 1.20 -5.44
C LEU A 74 -2.62 1.91 -6.67
N ASP A 75 -2.24 3.19 -6.58
CA ASP A 75 -1.59 3.91 -7.67
C ASP A 75 -0.23 3.27 -8.00
N ALA A 76 0.60 3.01 -6.98
CA ALA A 76 1.88 2.33 -7.13
C ALA A 76 1.71 0.90 -7.72
N ALA A 77 0.68 0.16 -7.28
CA ALA A 77 0.37 -1.14 -7.85
C ALA A 77 0.01 -1.06 -9.34
N ARG A 78 -0.71 -0.01 -9.77
CA ARG A 78 -1.01 0.20 -11.19
C ARG A 78 0.24 0.53 -12.00
N LEU A 79 1.14 1.35 -11.47
CA LEU A 79 2.41 1.69 -12.13
C LEU A 79 3.33 0.48 -12.31
N THR A 80 3.33 -0.44 -11.36
CA THR A 80 4.11 -1.70 -11.46
C THR A 80 3.42 -2.77 -12.31
N GLY A 81 2.17 -2.54 -12.75
CA GLY A 81 1.36 -3.54 -13.43
C GLY A 81 1.01 -4.76 -12.56
N MET A 82 1.19 -4.65 -11.24
CA MET A 82 0.95 -5.75 -10.31
C MET A 82 -0.57 -5.92 -10.09
N PRO A 83 -1.09 -7.16 -10.02
CA PRO A 83 -2.48 -7.39 -9.68
C PRO A 83 -2.78 -6.94 -8.24
N VAL A 84 -3.88 -6.20 -8.07
CA VAL A 84 -4.39 -5.79 -6.76
C VAL A 84 -5.07 -6.99 -6.08
N PRO A 85 -4.64 -7.41 -4.87
CA PRO A 85 -5.25 -8.54 -4.18
C PRO A 85 -6.71 -8.26 -3.78
N ASP A 86 -7.59 -9.22 -4.05
CA ASP A 86 -8.94 -9.24 -3.50
C ASP A 86 -8.90 -9.71 -2.04
N ALA A 87 -8.59 -8.76 -1.15
CA ALA A 87 -8.47 -8.95 0.29
C ALA A 87 -9.02 -7.73 1.03
N ALA A 88 -9.28 -7.89 2.34
CA ALA A 88 -9.64 -6.78 3.22
C ALA A 88 -8.57 -5.67 3.20
N PRO A 89 -8.94 -4.38 3.37
CA PRO A 89 -8.02 -3.24 3.17
C PRO A 89 -6.69 -3.36 3.91
N ALA A 90 -6.72 -3.72 5.20
CA ALA A 90 -5.51 -3.87 6.01
C ALA A 90 -4.58 -5.00 5.50
N ILE A 91 -5.15 -6.11 5.05
CA ILE A 91 -4.38 -7.23 4.48
C ILE A 91 -3.82 -6.83 3.13
N ARG A 92 -4.64 -6.20 2.28
CA ARG A 92 -4.24 -5.71 0.95
C ARG A 92 -3.09 -4.72 1.06
N ARG A 93 -3.14 -3.78 2.01
CA ARG A 93 -2.05 -2.84 2.31
C ARG A 93 -0.73 -3.58 2.52
N VAL A 94 -0.67 -4.48 3.51
CA VAL A 94 0.55 -5.24 3.84
C VAL A 94 1.04 -6.04 2.63
N MET A 95 0.11 -6.64 1.87
CA MET A 95 0.46 -7.38 0.66
C MET A 95 1.10 -6.50 -0.41
N ILE A 96 0.53 -5.33 -0.69
CA ILE A 96 1.03 -4.39 -1.71
C ILE A 96 2.36 -3.80 -1.24
N GLU A 97 2.46 -3.32 0.00
CA GLU A 97 3.69 -2.77 0.58
C GLU A 97 4.86 -3.76 0.45
N SER A 98 4.63 -5.02 0.82
CA SER A 98 5.65 -6.06 0.73
C SER A 98 6.11 -6.31 -0.69
N ALA A 99 5.21 -6.26 -1.68
CA ALA A 99 5.56 -6.45 -3.08
C ALA A 99 6.32 -5.24 -3.64
N LEU A 100 5.83 -4.03 -3.39
CA LEU A 100 6.50 -2.80 -3.82
C LEU A 100 7.93 -2.72 -3.26
N ARG A 101 8.11 -3.04 -1.96
CA ARG A 101 9.45 -3.06 -1.34
C ARG A 101 10.35 -4.14 -1.93
N HIS A 102 9.80 -5.29 -2.29
CA HIS A 102 10.55 -6.34 -2.98
C HIS A 102 11.04 -5.85 -4.37
N ASP A 103 10.20 -5.08 -5.05
CA ASP A 103 10.49 -4.49 -6.38
C ASP A 103 11.31 -3.18 -6.30
N GLY A 104 11.89 -2.88 -5.13
CA GLY A 104 12.81 -1.75 -4.94
C GLY A 104 12.14 -0.39 -4.71
N TRP A 105 10.82 -0.35 -4.52
CA TRP A 105 10.16 0.90 -4.12
C TRP A 105 10.52 1.26 -2.69
N SER A 106 10.71 2.56 -2.47
CA SER A 106 10.94 3.15 -1.16
C SER A 106 10.16 4.45 -1.04
N TRP A 107 9.65 4.72 0.15
CA TRP A 107 9.02 5.98 0.54
C TRP A 107 9.13 6.17 2.05
#